data_AF-A0A956KCD4-F1
#
_entry.id   AF-A0A956KCD4-F1
#
_cell.length_a   1.000
_cell.length_b   1.000
_cell.length_c   1.000
_cell.angle_alpha   90.00
_cell.angle_beta   90.00
_cell.angle_gamma   90.00
#
_symmetry.space_group_name_H-M   'P 1'
#
loop_
_entity.id
_entity.type
_entity.pdbx_description
1 polymer ?
#
loop_
_entity_poly.entity_id
_entity_poly.type
_entity_poly.pdbx_seq_one_letter_code
_entity_poly.pdbx_strand_id
1 'polypeptide(L)'
;MILVCGTKRSGTSLWMQILKAAGLPIIGEAFPRRWRDKLGAANPRGFYESSLRHGIYYRTNPHPERGEFLFPDDTRWHAVKVFIPGLVRTDMAYIHRVIATVRRRRDQVASVRRLYALEDAALREHDPEARLPLRVPPSIEWWTEVYALLFDLTTRRHGAHVQSYEGLLARPERVIARTLEWLGRGELAPSVAVVEPALQTSGAPQTAAEAERLAALPDDDELAPPVAALADELYDVLHRGAALEPALLRAVNDAHVAMRPRITACYRAVREDIARRRARALDLLDRTGEGDDS
;
A
#
# COMPACT_ATOMS: atom_id res chain seq x y z
N MET A 1 -0.46 -13.90 -12.67
CA MET A 1 -0.43 -12.43 -12.66
C MET A 1 0.90 -11.90 -12.15
N ILE A 2 1.29 -10.71 -12.59
CA ILE A 2 2.37 -9.92 -11.99
C ILE A 2 1.74 -9.10 -10.87
N LEU A 3 2.10 -9.37 -9.62
CA LEU A 3 1.57 -8.62 -8.48
C LEU A 3 2.52 -7.47 -8.14
N VAL A 4 1.99 -6.25 -8.14
CA VAL A 4 2.68 -5.07 -7.66
C VAL A 4 2.21 -4.78 -6.24
N CYS A 5 3.12 -4.88 -5.27
CA CYS A 5 2.81 -4.64 -3.87
C CYS A 5 3.90 -3.81 -3.20
N GLY A 6 3.65 -3.42 -1.96
CA GLY A 6 4.59 -2.60 -1.22
C GLY A 6 3.96 -1.96 -0.02
N THR A 7 4.80 -1.37 0.82
CA THR A 7 4.30 -0.58 1.96
C THR A 7 3.45 0.58 1.47
N LYS A 8 2.48 1.03 2.26
CA LYS A 8 1.69 2.20 1.87
C LYS A 8 2.60 3.37 1.47
N ARG A 9 2.27 4.07 0.37
CA ARG A 9 3.03 5.21 -0.17
C ARG A 9 4.46 4.88 -0.67
N SER A 10 4.74 3.64 -1.04
CA SER A 10 6.05 3.23 -1.60
C SER A 10 6.15 3.26 -3.14
N GLY A 11 5.24 3.94 -3.84
CA GLY A 11 5.32 4.01 -5.30
C GLY A 11 4.77 2.79 -6.05
N THR A 12 3.95 1.95 -5.42
CA THR A 12 3.25 0.86 -6.12
C THR A 12 2.42 1.35 -7.31
N SER A 13 1.80 2.52 -7.20
CA SER A 13 1.08 3.15 -8.32
C SER A 13 2.00 3.66 -9.42
N LEU A 14 3.24 4.06 -9.09
CA LEU A 14 4.26 4.40 -10.08
C LEU A 14 4.70 3.14 -10.83
N TRP A 15 4.86 2.00 -10.16
CA TRP A 15 5.10 0.72 -10.83
C TRP A 15 3.98 0.31 -11.78
N MET A 16 2.72 0.55 -11.43
CA MET A 16 1.61 0.30 -12.37
C MET A 16 1.72 1.17 -13.62
N GLN A 17 2.16 2.43 -13.49
CA GLN A 17 2.42 3.31 -14.64
C GLN A 17 3.59 2.81 -15.47
N ILE A 18 4.69 2.42 -14.82
CA ILE A 18 5.88 1.85 -15.47
C ILE A 18 5.50 0.61 -16.28
N LEU A 19 4.81 -0.36 -15.68
CA LEU A 19 4.43 -1.60 -16.37
C LEU A 19 3.42 -1.34 -17.50
N LYS A 20 2.52 -0.37 -17.34
CA LYS A 20 1.62 0.06 -18.42
C LYS A 20 2.40 0.65 -19.58
N ALA A 21 3.34 1.56 -19.30
CA ALA A 21 4.20 2.18 -20.31
C ALA A 21 5.15 1.17 -20.97
N ALA A 22 5.52 0.11 -20.25
CA ALA A 22 6.25 -1.04 -20.78
C ALA A 22 5.42 -1.90 -21.75
N GLY A 23 4.13 -1.62 -21.94
CA GLY A 23 3.24 -2.39 -22.80
C GLY A 23 2.62 -3.63 -22.15
N LEU A 24 2.66 -3.76 -20.82
CA LEU A 24 1.99 -4.87 -20.13
C LEU A 24 0.50 -4.58 -19.89
N PRO A 25 -0.38 -5.59 -20.01
CA PRO A 25 -1.78 -5.44 -19.68
C PRO A 25 -1.96 -5.21 -18.17
N ILE A 26 -2.86 -4.30 -17.79
CA ILE A 26 -3.09 -3.87 -16.41
C ILE A 26 -4.51 -4.22 -15.98
N ILE A 27 -4.68 -4.69 -14.75
CA ILE A 27 -5.98 -4.77 -14.07
C ILE A 27 -6.06 -3.66 -13.02
N GLY A 28 -7.00 -2.73 -13.20
CA GLY A 28 -7.25 -1.60 -12.31
C GLY A 28 -7.20 -0.25 -13.02
N GLU A 29 -7.73 0.78 -12.35
CA GLU A 29 -7.88 2.12 -12.91
C GLU A 29 -7.09 3.15 -12.10
N ALA A 30 -6.51 4.13 -12.79
CA ALA A 30 -5.73 5.19 -12.14
C ALA A 30 -6.55 5.94 -11.09
N PHE A 31 -7.82 6.24 -11.37
CA PHE A 31 -8.73 6.90 -10.43
C PHE A 31 -10.06 6.17 -10.43
N PRO A 32 -10.24 5.13 -9.61
CA PRO A 32 -11.55 4.51 -9.49
C PRO A 32 -12.53 5.53 -8.89
N ARG A 33 -13.72 5.68 -9.49
CA ARG A 33 -14.77 6.64 -9.05
C ARG A 33 -14.28 8.10 -9.09
N ARG A 34 -14.76 8.97 -8.18
CA ARG A 34 -14.41 10.41 -8.07
C ARG A 34 -13.11 10.68 -7.29
N TRP A 35 -12.14 9.76 -7.30
CA TRP A 35 -10.91 9.91 -6.52
C TRP A 35 -9.98 11.00 -7.04
N ARG A 36 -10.07 11.35 -8.32
CA ARG A 36 -9.30 12.44 -8.91
C ARG A 36 -9.55 13.76 -8.16
N ASP A 37 -10.81 14.06 -7.88
CA ASP A 37 -11.23 15.33 -7.28
C ASP A 37 -10.88 15.39 -5.78
N LYS A 38 -10.91 14.24 -5.09
CA LYS A 38 -10.71 14.16 -3.63
C LYS A 38 -9.27 13.90 -3.19
N LEU A 39 -8.53 13.10 -3.97
CA LEU A 39 -7.21 12.57 -3.58
C LEU A 39 -6.13 12.84 -4.63
N GLY A 40 -6.45 13.54 -5.73
CA GLY A 40 -5.50 13.88 -6.79
C GLY A 40 -4.29 14.66 -6.27
N ALA A 41 -4.47 15.53 -5.26
CA ALA A 41 -3.38 16.24 -4.61
C ALA A 41 -2.34 15.30 -3.95
N ALA A 42 -2.78 14.14 -3.45
CA ALA A 42 -1.87 13.15 -2.85
C ALA A 42 -1.17 12.28 -3.89
N ASN A 43 -1.73 12.13 -5.09
CA ASN A 43 -1.12 11.41 -6.21
C ASN A 43 -1.72 11.87 -7.56
N PRO A 44 -1.07 12.83 -8.25
CA PRO A 44 -1.61 13.42 -9.47
C PRO A 44 -1.78 12.44 -10.63
N ARG A 45 -1.08 11.31 -10.59
CA ARG A 45 -1.13 10.27 -11.63
C ARG A 45 -2.04 9.09 -11.26
N GLY A 46 -2.67 9.12 -10.10
CA GLY A 46 -3.67 8.15 -9.68
C GLY A 46 -3.10 6.91 -8.97
N PHE A 47 -3.99 6.20 -8.29
CA PHE A 47 -3.67 5.11 -7.37
C PHE A 47 -3.63 3.72 -8.02
N TYR A 48 -4.18 3.55 -9.23
CA TYR A 48 -4.19 2.28 -9.96
C TYR A 48 -4.74 1.13 -9.11
N GLU A 49 -6.01 1.24 -8.69
CA GLU A 49 -6.65 0.24 -7.82
C GLU A 49 -7.74 -0.56 -8.55
N SER A 50 -8.01 -1.75 -8.03
CA SER A 50 -9.09 -2.64 -8.44
C SER A 50 -9.72 -3.30 -7.22
N SER A 51 -10.80 -4.07 -7.42
CA SER A 51 -11.41 -4.92 -6.39
C SER A 51 -10.44 -5.97 -5.82
N LEU A 52 -9.37 -6.29 -6.57
CA LEU A 52 -8.35 -7.29 -6.21
C LEU A 52 -7.30 -6.78 -5.21
N ARG A 53 -7.35 -5.51 -4.78
CA ARG A 53 -6.34 -4.93 -3.88
C ARG A 53 -6.15 -5.69 -2.55
N HIS A 54 -7.14 -6.50 -2.17
CA HIS A 54 -7.12 -7.34 -0.96
C HIS A 54 -6.76 -8.82 -1.21
N GLY A 55 -6.29 -9.14 -2.42
CA GLY A 55 -5.85 -10.48 -2.84
C GLY A 55 -6.72 -11.08 -3.94
N ILE A 56 -6.22 -12.09 -4.63
CA ILE A 56 -6.93 -12.90 -5.64
C ILE A 56 -7.14 -14.32 -5.09
N TYR A 57 -8.33 -14.59 -4.57
CA TYR A 57 -8.71 -15.84 -3.92
C TYR A 57 -10.23 -16.00 -3.95
N TYR A 58 -10.78 -17.09 -3.40
CA TYR A 58 -12.21 -17.44 -3.50
C TYR A 58 -13.23 -16.33 -3.15
N ARG A 59 -12.87 -15.31 -2.35
CA ARG A 59 -13.76 -14.18 -2.02
C ARG A 59 -13.72 -13.03 -3.04
N THR A 60 -12.69 -12.98 -3.86
CA THR A 60 -12.43 -11.89 -4.82
C THR A 60 -12.37 -12.37 -6.26
N ASN A 61 -12.24 -13.68 -6.47
CA ASN A 61 -12.32 -14.33 -7.77
C ASN A 61 -13.11 -15.65 -7.66
N PRO A 62 -14.27 -15.81 -8.33
CA PRO A 62 -14.86 -14.88 -9.31
C PRO A 62 -15.25 -13.52 -8.72
N HIS A 63 -15.45 -12.51 -9.58
CA HIS A 63 -15.88 -11.18 -9.18
C HIS A 63 -17.16 -11.28 -8.32
N PRO A 64 -17.17 -10.78 -7.08
CA PRO A 64 -18.22 -11.12 -6.10
C PRO A 64 -19.63 -10.68 -6.53
N GLU A 65 -19.72 -9.63 -7.33
CA GLU A 65 -21.00 -9.11 -7.83
C GLU A 65 -21.33 -9.55 -9.27
N ARG A 66 -20.32 -9.89 -10.08
CA ARG A 66 -20.47 -10.07 -11.54
C ARG A 66 -20.27 -11.51 -11.99
N GLY A 67 -19.70 -12.36 -11.15
CA GLY A 67 -19.38 -13.75 -11.48
C GLY A 67 -18.22 -13.94 -12.45
N GLU A 68 -17.64 -12.87 -13.01
CA GLU A 68 -16.49 -12.95 -13.92
C GLU A 68 -15.31 -13.67 -13.25
N PHE A 69 -14.84 -14.75 -13.86
CA PHE A 69 -13.75 -15.55 -13.34
C PHE A 69 -12.44 -15.23 -14.07
N LEU A 70 -11.41 -14.89 -13.30
CA LEU A 70 -10.06 -14.71 -13.81
C LEU A 70 -9.36 -16.07 -13.81
N PHE A 71 -9.00 -16.56 -14.99
CA PHE A 71 -8.20 -17.77 -15.13
C PHE A 71 -6.71 -17.46 -14.91
N PRO A 72 -5.97 -18.26 -14.13
CA PRO A 72 -4.55 -18.03 -13.86
C PRO A 72 -3.69 -17.91 -15.12
N ASP A 73 -3.95 -18.73 -16.13
CA ASP A 73 -3.16 -18.78 -17.36
C ASP A 73 -3.40 -17.55 -18.25
N ASP A 74 -4.66 -17.15 -18.44
CA ASP A 74 -5.03 -15.96 -19.21
C ASP A 74 -4.52 -14.67 -18.56
N THR A 75 -4.45 -14.67 -17.23
CA THR A 75 -4.02 -13.50 -16.45
C THR A 75 -2.55 -13.54 -16.04
N ARG A 76 -1.77 -14.50 -16.54
CA ARG A 76 -0.38 -14.73 -16.13
C ARG A 76 0.47 -13.47 -16.17
N TRP A 77 0.32 -12.69 -17.24
CA TRP A 77 1.09 -11.47 -17.54
C TRP A 77 0.35 -10.16 -17.28
N HIS A 78 -0.84 -10.23 -16.69
CA HIS A 78 -1.54 -9.04 -16.25
C HIS A 78 -0.90 -8.52 -14.98
N ALA A 79 -0.52 -7.24 -14.97
CA ALA A 79 -0.07 -6.58 -13.78
C ALA A 79 -1.26 -6.05 -12.97
N VAL A 80 -1.24 -6.29 -11.67
CA VAL A 80 -2.29 -5.86 -10.74
C VAL A 80 -1.67 -5.39 -9.45
N LYS A 81 -2.14 -4.25 -8.95
CA LYS A 81 -1.72 -3.74 -7.66
C LYS A 81 -2.50 -4.42 -6.54
N VAL A 82 -1.77 -4.95 -5.55
CA VAL A 82 -2.34 -5.50 -4.31
C VAL A 82 -1.61 -4.91 -3.10
N PHE A 83 -2.32 -4.75 -1.98
CA PHE A 83 -1.65 -4.48 -0.72
C PHE A 83 -0.90 -5.72 -0.24
N ILE A 84 0.11 -5.57 0.62
CA ILE A 84 0.87 -6.72 1.14
C ILE A 84 -0.04 -7.77 1.82
N PRO A 85 -1.05 -7.40 2.63
CA PRO A 85 -2.01 -8.39 3.13
C PRO A 85 -2.79 -9.12 2.03
N GLY A 86 -2.97 -8.47 0.88
CA GLY A 86 -3.57 -9.07 -0.30
C GLY A 86 -2.64 -10.07 -0.99
N LEU A 87 -1.35 -9.77 -1.13
CA LEU A 87 -0.34 -10.73 -1.60
C LEU A 87 -0.36 -12.02 -0.77
N VAL A 88 -0.36 -11.88 0.57
CA VAL A 88 -0.39 -13.02 1.51
C VAL A 88 -1.63 -13.89 1.34
N ARG A 89 -2.77 -13.30 0.97
CA ARG A 89 -4.05 -14.00 0.78
C ARG A 89 -4.25 -14.55 -0.62
N THR A 90 -3.54 -14.04 -1.62
CA THR A 90 -3.70 -14.46 -3.01
C THR A 90 -3.31 -15.93 -3.16
N ASP A 91 -4.13 -16.73 -3.84
CA ASP A 91 -3.82 -18.13 -4.10
C ASP A 91 -2.57 -18.25 -5.00
N MET A 92 -1.71 -19.23 -4.71
CA MET A 92 -0.42 -19.40 -5.39
C MET A 92 -0.54 -19.49 -6.92
N ALA A 93 -1.64 -20.05 -7.43
CA ALA A 93 -1.91 -20.17 -8.86
C ALA A 93 -1.90 -18.80 -9.57
N TYR A 94 -2.30 -17.72 -8.89
CA TYR A 94 -2.34 -16.38 -9.46
C TYR A 94 -1.01 -15.63 -9.36
N ILE A 95 -0.04 -16.14 -8.59
CA ILE A 95 1.26 -15.47 -8.39
C ILE A 95 2.25 -15.97 -9.44
N HIS A 96 2.42 -15.19 -10.52
CA HIS A 96 3.46 -15.48 -11.51
C HIS A 96 4.79 -14.82 -11.12
N ARG A 97 4.74 -13.52 -10.80
CA ARG A 97 5.89 -12.68 -10.42
C ARG A 97 5.42 -11.61 -9.45
N VAL A 98 6.28 -11.20 -8.53
CA VAL A 98 5.99 -10.09 -7.60
C VAL A 98 7.00 -8.98 -7.75
N ILE A 99 6.52 -7.75 -7.88
CA ILE A 99 7.33 -6.54 -7.74
C ILE A 99 6.92 -5.89 -6.42
N ALA A 100 7.83 -5.89 -5.46
CA ALA A 100 7.59 -5.35 -4.13
C ALA A 100 8.41 -4.07 -3.94
N THR A 101 7.77 -2.99 -3.49
CA THR A 101 8.47 -1.75 -3.16
C THR A 101 8.33 -1.39 -1.70
N VAL A 102 9.46 -1.16 -1.04
CA VAL A 102 9.51 -0.70 0.36
C VAL A 102 9.97 0.75 0.38
N ARG A 103 9.44 1.52 1.33
CA ARG A 103 9.87 2.90 1.58
C ARG A 103 10.45 3.00 2.98
N ARG A 104 11.39 3.92 3.20
CA ARG A 104 11.94 4.14 4.54
C ARG A 104 10.82 4.46 5.53
N ARG A 105 10.85 3.87 6.73
CA ARG A 105 9.79 4.00 7.74
C ARG A 105 9.39 5.46 7.99
N ARG A 106 10.37 6.32 8.28
CA ARG A 106 10.13 7.74 8.60
C ARG A 106 9.43 8.49 7.46
N ASP A 107 9.88 8.24 6.23
CA ASP A 107 9.33 8.87 5.04
C ASP A 107 7.93 8.34 4.70
N GLN A 108 7.68 7.06 4.97
CA GLN A 108 6.36 6.45 4.87
C GLN A 108 5.41 7.05 5.90
N VAL A 109 5.82 7.12 7.18
CA VAL A 109 5.00 7.65 8.28
C VAL A 109 4.59 9.08 7.97
N ALA A 110 5.54 9.93 7.58
CA ALA A 110 5.25 11.31 7.18
C ALA A 110 4.28 11.39 6.00
N SER A 111 4.47 10.55 4.97
CA SER A 111 3.58 10.54 3.80
C SER A 111 2.18 10.03 4.12
N VAL A 112 2.04 9.05 5.01
CA VAL A 112 0.75 8.51 5.44
C VAL A 112 0.01 9.51 6.33
N ARG A 113 0.71 10.16 7.27
CA ARG A 113 0.14 11.25 8.10
C ARG A 113 -0.41 12.39 7.22
N ARG A 114 0.31 12.81 6.18
CA ARG A 114 -0.19 13.79 5.19
C ARG A 114 -1.45 13.32 4.47
N LEU A 115 -1.48 12.08 4.01
CA LEU A 115 -2.67 11.52 3.36
C LEU A 115 -3.88 11.53 4.31
N TYR A 116 -3.70 11.12 5.56
CA TYR A 116 -4.78 11.14 6.55
C TYR A 116 -5.27 12.54 6.87
N ALA A 117 -4.38 13.53 6.95
CA ALA A 117 -4.78 14.91 7.12
C ALA A 117 -5.66 15.43 5.96
N LEU A 118 -5.37 15.01 4.72
CA LEU A 118 -6.21 15.34 3.55
C LEU A 118 -7.57 14.63 3.60
N GLU A 119 -7.59 13.34 3.95
CA GLU A 119 -8.83 12.58 4.12
C GLU A 119 -9.71 13.16 5.23
N ASP A 120 -9.11 13.56 6.35
CA ASP A 120 -9.81 14.14 7.49
C ASP A 120 -10.36 15.53 7.18
N ALA A 121 -9.61 16.34 6.43
CA ALA A 121 -10.09 17.63 5.95
C ALA A 121 -11.29 17.48 5.01
N ALA A 122 -11.21 16.58 4.03
CA ALA A 122 -12.30 16.31 3.10
C ALA A 122 -13.54 15.72 3.79
N LEU A 123 -13.35 14.93 4.86
CA LEU A 123 -14.45 14.42 5.66
C LEU A 123 -15.15 15.54 6.42
N ARG A 124 -14.38 16.43 7.07
CA ARG A 124 -14.92 17.57 7.83
C ARG A 124 -15.58 18.63 6.95
N GLU A 125 -15.11 18.80 5.72
CA GLU A 125 -15.76 19.69 4.75
C GLU A 125 -17.18 19.21 4.41
N HIS A 126 -17.38 17.88 4.36
CA HIS A 126 -18.70 17.30 4.11
C HIS A 126 -19.56 17.22 5.38
N ASP A 127 -18.96 16.95 6.53
CA ASP A 127 -19.64 16.85 7.83
C ASP A 127 -18.69 17.37 8.93
N PRO A 128 -18.86 18.63 9.39
CA PRO A 128 -17.98 19.25 10.37
C PRO A 128 -17.89 18.49 11.70
N GLU A 129 -18.96 17.79 12.08
CA GLU A 129 -19.06 17.01 13.32
C GLU A 129 -18.67 15.53 13.11
N ALA A 130 -18.17 15.19 11.92
CA ALA A 130 -17.76 13.83 11.60
C ALA A 130 -16.63 13.38 12.53
N ARG A 131 -16.90 12.32 13.29
CA ARG A 131 -15.86 11.62 14.04
C ARG A 131 -14.82 11.05 13.08
N LEU A 132 -13.56 11.43 13.24
CA LEU A 132 -12.46 10.91 12.42
C LEU A 132 -12.27 9.39 12.58
N PRO A 133 -12.00 8.65 11.49
CA PRO A 133 -11.80 7.20 11.55
C PRO A 133 -10.58 6.83 12.38
N LEU A 134 -10.74 5.81 13.22
CA LEU A 134 -9.60 5.21 13.89
C LEU A 134 -8.75 4.48 12.85
N ARG A 135 -7.44 4.70 12.89
CA ARG A 135 -6.48 4.15 11.93
C ARG A 135 -5.42 3.34 12.66
N VAL A 136 -4.86 2.34 11.96
CA VAL A 136 -3.65 1.69 12.45
C VAL A 136 -2.54 2.72 12.40
N PRO A 137 -1.77 2.86 13.49
CA PRO A 137 -0.68 3.81 13.50
C PRO A 137 0.33 3.53 12.37
N PRO A 138 0.80 4.55 11.63
CA PRO A 138 1.58 4.33 10.40
C PRO A 138 2.87 3.52 10.58
N SER A 139 3.53 3.67 11.73
CA SER A 139 4.76 2.96 12.08
C SER A 139 4.51 1.46 12.36
N ILE A 140 3.42 1.14 13.06
CA ILE A 140 2.93 -0.24 13.25
C ILE A 140 2.50 -0.84 11.91
N GLU A 141 1.76 -0.08 11.10
CA GLU A 141 1.34 -0.49 9.75
C GLU A 141 2.59 -0.83 8.91
N TRP A 142 3.59 0.06 8.87
CA TRP A 142 4.86 -0.19 8.18
C TRP A 142 5.53 -1.49 8.64
N TRP A 143 5.68 -1.68 9.96
CA TRP A 143 6.33 -2.86 10.52
C TRP A 143 5.60 -4.14 10.12
N THR A 144 4.28 -4.15 10.28
CA THR A 144 3.46 -5.32 9.96
C THR A 144 3.46 -5.65 8.48
N GLU A 145 3.44 -4.64 7.60
CA GLU A 145 3.54 -4.82 6.16
C GLU A 145 4.91 -5.38 5.75
N VAL A 146 6.01 -4.80 6.22
CA VAL A 146 7.36 -5.29 5.88
C VAL A 146 7.58 -6.71 6.42
N TYR A 147 7.18 -6.98 7.67
CA TYR A 147 7.28 -8.32 8.24
C TYR A 147 6.48 -9.34 7.41
N ALA A 148 5.22 -9.04 7.09
CA ALA A 148 4.37 -9.93 6.32
C ALA A 148 4.93 -10.19 4.92
N LEU A 149 5.49 -9.17 4.26
CA LEU A 149 6.17 -9.32 2.97
C LEU A 149 7.34 -10.30 3.08
N LEU A 150 8.24 -10.10 4.05
CA LEU A 150 9.41 -10.98 4.22
C LEU A 150 9.02 -12.41 4.56
N PHE A 151 8.05 -12.57 5.45
CA PHE A 151 7.53 -13.88 5.82
C PHE A 151 6.92 -14.59 4.61
N ASP A 152 6.11 -13.90 3.81
CA ASP A 152 5.51 -14.45 2.58
C ASP A 152 6.57 -14.88 1.56
N LEU A 153 7.57 -14.02 1.30
CA LEU A 153 8.66 -14.31 0.36
C LEU A 153 9.51 -15.51 0.79
N THR A 154 9.84 -15.59 2.09
CA THR A 154 10.70 -16.66 2.62
C THR A 154 9.98 -18.01 2.73
N THR A 155 8.68 -18.00 3.00
CA THR A 155 7.89 -19.22 3.16
C THR A 155 7.29 -19.75 1.86
N ARG A 156 6.70 -18.89 1.04
CA ARG A 156 6.01 -19.28 -0.20
C ARG A 156 6.90 -19.28 -1.43
N ARG A 157 8.07 -18.64 -1.35
CA ARG A 157 9.18 -18.74 -2.33
C ARG A 157 8.78 -18.49 -3.79
N HIS A 158 7.79 -17.64 -4.02
CA HIS A 158 7.48 -17.17 -5.38
C HIS A 158 8.56 -16.20 -5.86
N GLY A 159 8.69 -16.06 -7.18
CA GLY A 159 9.67 -15.15 -7.78
C GLY A 159 9.30 -13.70 -7.49
N ALA A 160 10.17 -12.99 -6.77
CA ALA A 160 9.96 -11.59 -6.42
C ALA A 160 11.19 -10.72 -6.70
N HIS A 161 10.93 -9.47 -7.10
CA HIS A 161 11.92 -8.41 -7.16
C HIS A 161 11.54 -7.35 -6.12
N VAL A 162 12.35 -7.24 -5.06
CA VAL A 162 12.16 -6.26 -3.99
C VAL A 162 13.06 -5.06 -4.25
N GLN A 163 12.50 -3.86 -4.19
CA GLN A 163 13.22 -2.61 -4.40
C GLN A 163 12.80 -1.57 -3.37
N SER A 164 13.64 -0.56 -3.17
CA SER A 164 13.26 0.63 -2.42
C SER A 164 12.68 1.70 -3.34
N TYR A 165 11.73 2.48 -2.83
CA TYR A 165 11.18 3.63 -3.55
C TYR A 165 12.26 4.64 -3.91
N GLU A 166 13.15 4.92 -2.96
CA GLU A 166 14.28 5.82 -3.09
C GLU A 166 15.29 5.30 -4.11
N GLY A 167 15.53 3.99 -4.14
CA GLY A 167 16.40 3.36 -5.14
C GLY A 167 15.86 3.47 -6.57
N LEU A 168 14.54 3.32 -6.74
CA LEU A 168 13.87 3.53 -8.03
C LEU A 168 14.01 4.98 -8.49
N LEU A 169 13.74 5.95 -7.63
CA LEU A 169 13.82 7.37 -8.01
C LEU A 169 15.25 7.83 -8.30
N ALA A 170 16.24 7.32 -7.57
CA ALA A 170 17.63 7.70 -7.76
C ALA A 170 18.21 7.15 -9.07
N ARG A 171 17.77 5.96 -9.50
CA ARG A 171 18.34 5.25 -10.67
C ARG A 171 17.23 4.53 -11.46
N PRO A 172 16.27 5.27 -12.04
CA PRO A 172 15.08 4.68 -12.65
C PRO A 172 15.41 3.72 -13.78
N GLU A 173 16.29 4.13 -14.70
CA GLU A 173 16.69 3.32 -15.84
C GLU A 173 17.26 1.97 -15.41
N ARG A 174 18.22 1.96 -14.47
CA ARG A 174 18.84 0.72 -13.97
C ARG A 174 17.82 -0.21 -13.30
N VAL A 175 16.95 0.34 -12.44
CA VAL A 175 15.98 -0.46 -11.67
C VAL A 175 14.90 -1.04 -12.59
N ILE A 176 14.41 -0.23 -13.52
CA ILE A 176 13.39 -0.63 -14.49
C ILE A 176 13.96 -1.65 -15.47
N ALA A 177 15.14 -1.41 -16.05
CA ALA A 177 15.80 -2.33 -16.98
C ALA A 177 15.95 -3.73 -16.37
N ARG A 178 16.51 -3.83 -15.16
CA ARG A 178 16.66 -5.11 -14.44
C ARG A 178 15.32 -5.80 -14.20
N THR A 179 14.27 -5.03 -13.91
CA THR A 179 12.94 -5.59 -13.66
C THR A 179 12.29 -6.11 -14.93
N LEU A 180 12.36 -5.37 -16.05
CA LEU A 180 11.82 -5.80 -17.34
C LEU A 180 12.59 -6.99 -17.92
N GLU A 181 13.92 -7.00 -17.76
CA GLU A 181 14.79 -8.13 -18.10
C GLU A 181 14.37 -9.39 -17.33
N TRP A 182 14.16 -9.28 -16.02
CA TRP A 182 13.69 -10.40 -15.20
C TRP A 182 12.28 -10.88 -15.55
N LEU A 183 11.40 -9.96 -15.96
CA LEU A 183 10.08 -10.32 -16.51
C LEU A 183 10.19 -10.95 -17.90
N GLY A 184 11.31 -10.76 -18.61
CA GLY A 184 11.53 -11.21 -19.98
C GLY A 184 10.71 -10.43 -21.01
N ARG A 185 10.16 -9.27 -20.64
CA ARG A 185 9.29 -8.47 -21.52
C ARG A 185 9.14 -7.02 -21.07
N GLY A 186 8.82 -6.17 -22.03
CA GLY A 186 8.43 -4.79 -21.84
C GLY A 186 9.44 -3.79 -22.40
N GLU A 187 8.96 -2.57 -22.67
CA GLU A 187 9.75 -1.53 -23.33
C GLU A 187 10.40 -0.58 -22.32
N LEU A 188 11.74 -0.51 -22.30
CA LEU A 188 12.48 0.28 -21.31
C LEU A 188 12.28 1.79 -21.46
N ALA A 189 12.47 2.34 -22.65
CA ALA A 189 12.41 3.78 -22.89
C ALA A 189 11.08 4.42 -22.44
N PRO A 190 9.89 3.93 -22.86
CA PRO A 190 8.63 4.50 -22.38
C PRO A 190 8.42 4.26 -20.88
N SER A 191 8.93 3.16 -20.33
CA SER A 191 8.86 2.86 -18.89
C SER A 191 9.64 3.86 -18.04
N VAL A 192 10.81 4.31 -18.49
CA VAL A 192 11.62 5.29 -17.76
C VAL A 192 10.99 6.68 -17.85
N ALA A 193 10.39 7.02 -18.99
CA ALA A 193 9.80 8.34 -19.25
C ALA A 193 8.66 8.72 -18.30
N VAL A 194 7.96 7.75 -17.70
CA VAL A 194 6.87 8.02 -16.73
C VAL A 194 7.37 8.28 -15.32
N VAL A 195 8.66 8.09 -15.04
CA VAL A 195 9.22 8.39 -13.72
C VAL A 195 9.50 9.88 -13.63
N GLU A 196 8.73 10.57 -12.80
CA GLU A 196 8.87 12.00 -12.51
C GLU A 196 9.33 12.19 -11.05
N PRO A 197 10.65 12.24 -10.75
CA PRO A 197 11.15 12.40 -9.39
C PRO A 197 10.62 13.66 -8.69
N ALA A 198 10.32 14.72 -9.44
CA ALA A 198 9.76 15.97 -8.93
C ALA A 198 8.38 15.80 -8.26
N LEU A 199 7.62 14.74 -8.58
CA LEU A 199 6.35 14.43 -7.93
C LEU A 199 6.51 13.80 -6.53
N GLN A 200 7.76 13.61 -6.08
CA GLN A 200 8.05 13.09 -4.75
C GLN A 200 7.65 14.12 -3.68
N THR A 201 6.52 13.89 -3.01
CA THR A 201 6.04 14.72 -1.90
C THR A 201 6.69 14.37 -0.56
N SER A 202 7.91 13.83 -0.55
CA SER A 202 8.57 13.30 0.67
C SER A 202 9.23 14.36 1.56
N GLY A 203 9.15 15.64 1.19
CA GLY A 203 9.80 16.75 1.91
C GLY A 203 9.08 17.22 3.16
N ALA A 204 9.67 18.25 3.77
CA ALA A 204 9.07 19.10 4.80
C ALA A 204 7.70 19.62 4.36
N PRO A 205 6.83 20.04 5.30
CA PRO A 205 5.53 20.64 4.96
C PRO A 205 5.74 21.73 3.91
N GLN A 206 4.98 21.68 2.81
CA GLN A 206 5.11 22.63 1.72
C GLN A 206 4.40 23.96 2.04
N THR A 207 3.55 23.97 3.06
CA THR A 207 2.84 25.17 3.53
C THR A 207 2.79 25.22 5.06
N ALA A 208 2.65 26.43 5.63
CA ALA A 208 2.47 26.63 7.07
C ALA A 208 1.20 25.95 7.60
N ALA A 209 0.11 26.01 6.82
CA ALA A 209 -1.14 25.32 7.13
C ALA A 209 -0.99 23.79 7.15
N GLU A 210 -0.10 23.23 6.33
CA GLU A 210 0.23 21.80 6.36
C GLU A 210 1.09 21.44 7.58
N ALA A 211 2.04 22.31 7.93
CA ALA A 211 2.88 22.11 9.12
C ALA A 211 2.03 22.08 10.41
N GLU A 212 1.11 23.04 10.55
CA GLU A 212 0.18 23.13 11.68
C GLU A 212 -0.74 21.90 11.75
N ARG A 213 -1.28 21.45 10.61
CA ARG A 213 -2.09 20.21 10.54
C ARG A 213 -1.30 18.97 10.95
N LEU A 214 -0.04 18.85 10.52
CA LEU A 214 0.80 17.71 10.87
C LEU A 214 1.19 17.71 12.35
N ALA A 215 1.41 18.89 12.94
CA ALA A 215 1.69 19.04 14.37
C ALA A 215 0.48 18.74 15.26
N ALA A 216 -0.74 18.96 14.75
CA ALA A 216 -1.98 18.62 15.45
C ALA A 216 -2.34 17.13 15.42
N LEU A 217 -1.61 16.30 14.64
CA LEU A 217 -1.79 14.85 14.67
C LEU A 217 -1.16 14.28 15.95
N PRO A 218 -1.85 13.38 16.67
CA PRO A 218 -1.30 12.77 17.87
C PRO A 218 0.04 12.08 17.58
N ASP A 219 1.03 12.31 18.43
CA ASP A 219 2.34 11.67 18.33
C ASP A 219 2.37 10.29 19.01
N ASP A 220 1.31 9.52 18.81
CA ASP A 220 1.02 8.37 19.66
C ASP A 220 1.73 7.10 19.20
N ASP A 221 2.66 7.17 18.24
CA ASP A 221 3.14 5.94 17.63
C ASP A 221 4.55 5.91 17.07
N GLU A 222 5.48 5.84 18.01
CA GLU A 222 6.79 5.30 17.71
C GLU A 222 6.88 3.82 18.11
N LEU A 223 7.46 3.05 17.20
CA LEU A 223 8.02 1.74 17.53
C LEU A 223 9.00 1.96 18.69
N ALA A 224 9.05 1.02 19.65
CA ALA A 224 10.04 1.08 20.71
C ALA A 224 11.46 1.26 20.09
N PRO A 225 12.36 2.06 20.69
CA PRO A 225 13.64 2.41 20.05
C PRO A 225 14.43 1.23 19.47
N PRO A 226 14.50 0.05 20.13
CA PRO A 226 15.16 -1.13 19.56
C PRO A 226 14.51 -1.64 18.27
N VAL A 227 13.17 -1.61 18.21
CA VAL A 227 12.41 -2.01 17.01
C VAL A 227 12.56 -0.97 15.90
N ALA A 228 12.58 0.31 16.24
CA ALA A 228 12.82 1.38 15.27
C ALA A 228 14.21 1.27 14.62
N ALA A 229 15.25 0.98 15.40
CA ALA A 229 16.60 0.74 14.89
C ALA A 229 16.64 -0.48 13.97
N LEU A 230 15.98 -1.58 14.37
CA LEU A 230 15.87 -2.79 13.55
C LEU A 230 15.09 -2.56 12.25
N ALA A 231 14.06 -1.72 12.27
CA ALA A 231 13.32 -1.31 11.08
C ALA A 231 14.21 -0.51 10.09
N ASP A 232 15.05 0.39 10.62
CA ASP A 232 15.99 1.17 9.81
C ASP A 232 17.09 0.26 9.21
N GLU A 233 17.66 -0.67 9.99
CA GLU A 233 18.62 -1.68 9.51
C GLU A 233 18.03 -2.57 8.41
N LEU A 234 16.80 -3.05 8.62
CA LEU A 234 16.11 -3.89 7.66
C LEU A 234 15.86 -3.16 6.34
N TYR A 235 15.41 -1.91 6.41
CA TYR A 235 15.26 -1.08 5.22
C TYR A 235 16.58 -0.92 4.47
N ASP A 236 17.68 -0.66 5.18
CA ASP A 236 18.99 -0.45 4.58
C ASP A 236 19.52 -1.69 3.86
N VAL A 237 19.30 -2.89 4.41
CA VAL A 237 19.63 -4.16 3.75
C VAL A 237 18.83 -4.31 2.44
N LEU A 238 17.52 -4.05 2.48
CA LEU A 238 16.65 -4.11 1.31
C LEU A 238 17.03 -3.05 0.26
N HIS A 239 17.34 -1.83 0.70
CA HIS A 239 17.74 -0.72 -0.17
C HIS A 239 19.04 -1.01 -0.92
N ARG A 240 20.02 -1.62 -0.24
CA ARG A 240 21.28 -2.06 -0.87
C ARG A 240 21.12 -3.31 -1.74
N GLY A 241 19.98 -4.00 -1.65
CA GLY A 241 19.77 -5.30 -2.29
C GLY A 241 20.71 -6.38 -1.73
N ALA A 242 21.09 -6.26 -0.45
CA ALA A 242 21.94 -7.22 0.23
C ALA A 242 21.13 -8.44 0.69
N ALA A 243 21.82 -9.55 0.95
CA ALA A 243 21.19 -10.75 1.50
C ALA A 243 20.68 -10.49 2.92
N LEU A 244 19.55 -11.12 3.27
CA LEU A 244 19.02 -11.09 4.64
C LEU A 244 19.74 -12.15 5.47
N GLU A 245 20.64 -11.70 6.34
CA GLU A 245 21.39 -12.59 7.21
C GLU A 245 20.48 -13.32 8.20
N PRO A 246 20.75 -14.59 8.55
CA PRO A 246 19.93 -15.35 9.50
C PRO A 246 19.78 -14.69 10.87
N ALA A 247 20.81 -13.95 11.31
CA ALA A 247 20.76 -13.22 12.58
C ALA A 247 19.75 -12.06 12.54
N LEU A 248 19.73 -11.29 11.45
CA LEU A 248 18.76 -10.21 11.25
C LEU A 248 17.33 -10.77 11.19
N LEU A 249 17.11 -11.87 10.47
CA LEU A 249 15.81 -12.52 10.39
C LEU A 249 15.30 -13.00 11.77
N ARG A 250 16.19 -13.56 12.61
CA ARG A 250 15.83 -13.93 13.99
C ARG A 250 15.43 -12.71 14.80
N ALA A 251 16.22 -11.64 14.78
CA ALA A 251 15.91 -10.39 15.47
C ALA A 251 14.55 -9.81 15.04
N VAL A 252 14.27 -9.82 13.73
CA VAL A 252 12.97 -9.37 13.18
C VAL A 252 11.81 -10.24 13.68
N ASN A 253 11.98 -11.56 13.72
CA ASN A 253 10.97 -12.48 14.25
C ASN A 253 10.72 -12.25 15.75
N ASP A 254 11.77 -12.14 16.56
CA ASP A 254 11.66 -11.93 18.00
C ASP A 254 10.98 -10.59 18.31
N ALA A 255 11.36 -9.52 17.60
CA ALA A 255 10.71 -8.22 17.70
C ALA A 255 9.23 -8.28 17.29
N HIS A 256 8.90 -9.01 16.23
CA HIS A 256 7.51 -9.17 15.80
C HIS A 256 6.66 -9.96 16.81
N VAL A 257 7.22 -11.00 17.43
CA VAL A 257 6.56 -11.74 18.52
C VAL A 257 6.29 -10.80 19.70
N ALA A 258 7.28 -10.03 20.13
CA ALA A 258 7.13 -9.06 21.23
C ALA A 258 6.09 -7.97 20.92
N MET A 259 6.00 -7.52 19.66
CA MET A 259 5.03 -6.50 19.24
C MET A 259 3.60 -7.02 19.05
N ARG A 260 3.41 -8.34 18.94
CA ARG A 260 2.12 -8.95 18.55
C ARG A 260 0.93 -8.50 19.40
N PRO A 261 1.02 -8.36 20.74
CA PRO A 261 -0.10 -7.86 21.54
C PRO A 261 -0.53 -6.45 21.13
N ARG A 262 0.44 -5.53 20.94
CA ARG A 262 0.18 -4.15 20.50
C ARG A 262 -0.42 -4.12 19.10
N ILE A 263 0.18 -4.85 18.16
CA ILE A 263 -0.35 -4.97 16.78
C ILE A 263 -1.81 -5.45 16.82
N THR A 264 -2.09 -6.50 17.57
CA THR A 264 -3.43 -7.09 17.67
C THR A 264 -4.45 -6.11 18.24
N ALA A 265 -4.07 -5.36 19.28
CA ALA A 265 -4.91 -4.35 19.88
C ALA A 265 -5.24 -3.22 18.89
N CYS A 266 -4.24 -2.69 18.17
CA CYS A 266 -4.45 -1.65 17.16
C CYS A 266 -5.41 -2.11 16.06
N TYR A 267 -5.17 -3.27 15.45
CA TYR A 267 -6.05 -3.78 14.38
C TYR A 267 -7.44 -4.14 14.88
N ARG A 268 -7.58 -4.63 16.12
CA ARG A 268 -8.88 -4.90 16.74
C ARG A 268 -9.68 -3.62 16.90
N ALA A 269 -9.08 -2.58 17.49
CA ALA A 269 -9.75 -1.31 17.71
C ALA A 269 -10.24 -0.68 16.39
N VAL A 270 -9.42 -0.74 15.32
CA VAL A 270 -9.82 -0.26 13.99
C VAL A 270 -10.98 -1.07 13.41
N ARG A 271 -10.96 -2.41 13.55
CA ARG A 271 -12.07 -3.25 13.08
C ARG A 271 -13.38 -2.94 13.79
N GLU A 272 -13.32 -2.75 15.10
CA GLU A 272 -14.47 -2.37 15.90
C GLU A 272 -14.99 -0.97 15.52
N ASP A 273 -14.10 -0.02 15.23
CA ASP A 273 -14.49 1.31 14.76
C ASP A 273 -15.20 1.26 13.40
N ILE A 274 -14.67 0.46 12.46
CA ILE A 274 -15.31 0.22 11.16
C ILE A 274 -16.69 -0.42 11.33
N ALA A 275 -16.81 -1.42 12.21
CA ALA A 275 -18.08 -2.10 12.47
C ALA A 275 -19.13 -1.13 13.05
N ARG A 276 -18.75 -0.31 14.04
CA ARG A 276 -19.63 0.73 14.62
C ARG A 276 -20.10 1.74 13.58
N ARG A 277 -19.19 2.21 12.72
CA ARG A 277 -19.54 3.16 11.64
C ARG A 277 -20.51 2.56 10.64
N ARG A 278 -20.30 1.30 10.25
CA ARG A 278 -21.22 0.59 9.34
C ARG A 278 -22.60 0.42 9.96
N ALA A 279 -22.68 0.01 11.22
CA ALA A 279 -23.95 -0.12 11.93
C ALA A 279 -24.69 1.22 12.00
N ARG A 280 -24.00 2.32 12.31
CA ARG A 280 -24.59 3.66 12.32
C ARG A 280 -25.07 4.11 10.93
N ALA A 281 -24.32 3.81 9.89
CA ALA A 281 -24.71 4.15 8.52
C ALA A 281 -25.98 3.38 8.08
N LEU A 282 -26.12 2.12 8.49
CA LEU A 282 -27.34 1.34 8.24
C LEU A 282 -28.53 1.88 9.03
N ASP A 283 -28.37 2.17 10.32
CA ASP A 283 -29.43 2.78 11.15
C ASP A 283 -29.90 4.14 10.61
N LEU A 284 -28.99 4.95 10.05
CA LEU A 284 -29.36 6.19 9.39
C LEU A 284 -30.15 5.96 8.10
N LEU A 285 -29.76 4.98 7.27
CA LEU A 285 -30.47 4.64 6.04
C LEU A 285 -31.88 4.14 6.33
N ASP A 286 -32.05 3.27 7.34
CA ASP A 286 -33.34 2.74 7.75
C ASP A 286 -34.27 3.87 8.23
N ARG A 287 -33.77 4.81 9.04
CA ARG A 287 -34.55 5.98 9.51
C ARG A 287 -34.91 6.97 8.41
N THR A 288 -34.09 7.09 7.37
CA THR A 288 -34.39 7.97 6.23
C THR A 288 -35.27 7.31 5.17
N GLY A 289 -35.36 5.97 5.17
CA GLY A 289 -36.19 5.19 4.25
C GLY A 289 -37.66 5.09 4.66
N GLU A 290 -38.00 5.33 5.93
CA GLU A 290 -39.38 5.32 6.44
C GLU A 290 -40.15 6.63 6.21
N GLY A 291 -39.58 7.60 5.48
CA GLY A 291 -40.12 8.96 5.35
C GLY A 291 -40.74 9.35 4.00
N ASP A 292 -40.84 8.44 3.02
CA ASP A 292 -41.27 8.78 1.64
C ASP A 292 -42.58 8.10 1.19
N ASP A 293 -43.34 7.51 2.13
CA ASP A 293 -44.73 7.05 1.92
C ASP A 293 -45.70 7.94 2.74
N SER A 294 -45.90 9.19 2.31
CA SER A 294 -47.04 10.00 2.75
C SER A 294 -47.42 11.06 1.71
#